data_AF-A0A351G7I8-F1
#
_entry.id   AF-A0A351G7I8-F1
#
_cell.length_a   1.000
_cell.length_b   1.000
_cell.length_c   1.000
_cell.angle_alpha   90.00
_cell.angle_beta   90.00
_cell.angle_gamma   90.00
#
_symmetry.space_group_name_H-M   'P 1'
#
loop_
_entity.id
_entity.type
_entity.pdbx_description
1 polymer ?
#
loop_
_entity_poly.entity_id
_entity_poly.type
_entity_poly.pdbx_seq_one_letter_code
_entity_poly.pdbx_strand_id
1 'polypeptide(L)'
;MQDYFPGQTLVLVFGASEDKDIAGMFAELLPHSAHMLLMRAGHPRAAAVEHLVELAAGYDCQITILNQSEGSYELARQFAGPEGVILVTGSLYLVGEIRTLWCQK
;
A
#
# COMPACT_ATOMS: atom_id res chain seq x y z
N MET A 1 10.72 1.00 10.27
CA MET A 1 11.16 0.81 8.87
C MET A 1 12.60 1.26 8.66
N GLN A 2 13.00 2.42 9.18
CA GLN A 2 14.38 2.91 9.05
C GLN A 2 15.43 2.00 9.68
N ASP A 3 15.11 1.27 10.76
CA ASP A 3 16.06 0.35 11.40
C ASP A 3 16.45 -0.85 10.52
N TYR A 4 15.57 -1.25 9.59
CA TYR A 4 15.75 -2.44 8.75
C TYR A 4 16.04 -2.10 7.29
N PHE A 5 15.52 -0.97 6.79
CA PHE A 5 15.63 -0.55 5.39
C PHE A 5 16.06 0.92 5.27
N PRO A 6 17.21 1.31 5.85
CA PRO A 6 17.65 2.70 5.81
C PRO A 6 17.96 3.14 4.37
N GLY A 7 17.42 4.30 3.98
CA GLY A 7 17.70 4.92 2.67
C GLY A 7 17.09 4.23 1.45
N GLN A 8 16.30 3.17 1.63
CA GLN A 8 15.63 2.47 0.53
C GLN A 8 14.29 3.13 0.18
N THR A 9 13.97 3.19 -1.11
CA THR A 9 12.66 3.66 -1.58
C THR A 9 11.59 2.68 -1.13
N LEU A 10 10.68 3.13 -0.27
CA LEU A 10 9.54 2.34 0.18
C LEU A 10 8.31 2.64 -0.68
N VAL A 11 7.73 1.59 -1.25
CA VAL A 11 6.44 1.60 -1.92
C VAL A 11 5.43 0.82 -1.10
N LEU A 12 4.34 1.48 -0.72
CA LEU A 12 3.28 0.91 0.07
C LEU A 12 2.17 0.37 -0.84
N VAL A 13 1.78 -0.89 -0.69
CA VAL A 13 0.55 -1.44 -1.27
C VAL A 13 -0.46 -1.56 -0.15
N PHE A 14 -1.51 -0.75 -0.20
CA PHE A 14 -2.41 -0.54 0.93
C PHE A 14 -3.87 -0.72 0.55
N GLY A 15 -4.58 -1.40 1.45
CA GLY A 15 -6.03 -1.45 1.50
C GLY A 15 -6.43 -1.83 2.93
N ALA A 16 -7.48 -1.22 3.45
CA ALA A 16 -7.93 -1.44 4.82
C ALA A 16 -9.46 -1.53 4.88
N SER A 17 -9.95 -2.09 5.99
CA SER A 17 -11.37 -1.98 6.33
C SER A 17 -11.66 -0.62 6.92
N GLU A 18 -12.85 -0.09 6.66
CA GLU A 18 -13.32 1.22 7.13
C GLU A 18 -13.37 1.33 8.67
N ASP A 19 -13.52 0.21 9.39
CA ASP A 19 -13.57 0.17 10.86
C ASP A 19 -12.19 0.27 11.54
N LYS A 20 -11.10 0.43 10.78
CA LYS A 20 -9.74 0.59 11.33
C LYS A 20 -9.39 2.05 11.60
N ASP A 21 -8.41 2.27 12.47
CA ASP A 21 -7.74 3.57 12.62
C ASP A 21 -6.77 3.83 11.44
N ILE A 22 -7.35 4.12 10.27
CA ILE A 22 -6.58 4.35 9.04
C ILE A 22 -5.71 5.60 9.16
N ALA A 23 -6.22 6.64 9.83
CA ALA A 23 -5.47 7.87 10.06
C ALA A 23 -4.20 7.62 10.90
N GLY A 24 -4.31 6.87 11.99
CA GLY A 24 -3.15 6.45 12.80
C GLY A 24 -2.17 5.57 12.03
N MET A 25 -2.68 4.65 11.20
CA MET A 25 -1.82 3.84 10.31
C MET A 25 -1.05 4.70 9.31
N PHE A 26 -1.69 5.70 8.71
CA PHE A 26 -1.04 6.61 7.77
C PHE A 26 -0.02 7.52 8.45
N ALA A 27 -0.29 7.97 9.68
CA ALA A 27 0.68 8.74 10.46
C ALA A 27 2.00 7.99 10.70
N GLU A 28 1.94 6.66 10.81
CA GLU A 28 3.14 5.82 10.97
C GLU A 28 3.78 5.42 9.62
N LEU A 29 2.97 5.18 8.59
CA LEU A 29 3.43 4.59 7.33
C LEU A 29 3.85 5.63 6.28
N LEU A 30 3.07 6.69 6.10
CA LEU A 30 3.23 7.63 4.99
C LEU A 30 4.46 8.54 5.10
N PRO A 31 4.92 8.99 6.30
CA PRO A 31 6.18 9.75 6.41
C PRO A 31 7.43 9.03 5.90
N HIS A 32 7.34 7.73 5.65
CA HIS A 32 8.44 6.89 5.17
C HIS A 32 8.19 6.29 3.79
N SER A 33 7.03 6.53 3.19
CA SER A 33 6.60 5.91 1.93
C SER A 33 6.71 6.91 0.78
N ALA A 34 7.50 6.60 -0.24
CA ALA A 34 7.64 7.47 -1.41
C ALA A 34 6.38 7.40 -2.30
N HIS A 35 5.79 6.20 -2.43
CA HIS A 35 4.59 5.96 -3.23
C HIS A 35 3.64 5.02 -2.48
N MET A 36 2.34 5.21 -2.68
CA MET A 36 1.30 4.33 -2.21
C MET A 36 0.42 3.87 -3.38
N LEU A 37 0.34 2.56 -3.57
CA LEU A 37 -0.65 1.91 -4.42
C LEU A 37 -1.88 1.59 -3.55
N LEU A 38 -2.96 2.33 -3.77
CA LEU A 38 -4.23 2.09 -3.11
C LEU A 38 -5.06 1.07 -3.86
N MET A 39 -5.55 0.09 -3.13
CA MET A 39 -6.43 -0.94 -3.64
C MET A 39 -7.65 -1.10 -2.76
N ARG A 40 -8.81 -1.23 -3.38
CA ARG A 40 -10.02 -1.61 -2.66
C ARG A 40 -9.95 -3.11 -2.36
N ALA A 41 -9.90 -3.47 -1.08
CA ALA A 41 -9.95 -4.86 -0.68
C ALA A 41 -11.28 -5.51 -1.12
N GLY A 42 -11.23 -6.76 -1.59
CA GLY A 42 -12.41 -7.51 -2.07
C GLY A 42 -13.37 -7.97 -0.97
N HIS A 43 -13.81 -7.08 -0.07
CA HIS A 43 -14.74 -7.41 1.01
C HIS A 43 -15.72 -6.26 1.35
N PRO A 44 -16.89 -6.55 1.95
CA PRO A 44 -17.94 -5.55 2.18
C PRO A 44 -17.52 -4.35 3.03
N ARG A 45 -16.58 -4.55 3.97
CA ARG A 45 -16.09 -3.49 4.87
C ARG A 45 -14.92 -2.68 4.31
N ALA A 46 -14.57 -2.82 3.03
CA ALA A 46 -13.39 -2.17 2.47
C ALA A 46 -13.62 -0.66 2.43
N ALA A 47 -12.67 0.10 2.97
CA ALA A 47 -12.71 1.56 2.90
C ALA A 47 -12.77 2.01 1.43
N ALA A 48 -13.59 3.03 1.17
CA ALA A 48 -13.64 3.67 -0.14
C ALA A 48 -12.28 4.31 -0.45
N VAL A 49 -11.82 4.21 -1.70
CA VAL A 49 -10.50 4.71 -2.08
C VAL A 49 -10.46 6.23 -1.97
N GLU A 50 -11.56 6.91 -2.24
CA GLU A 50 -11.74 8.35 -2.11
C GLU A 50 -11.45 8.80 -0.67
N HIS A 51 -11.99 8.07 0.32
CA HIS A 51 -11.73 8.34 1.73
C HIS A 51 -10.25 8.12 2.10
N LEU A 52 -9.62 7.08 1.56
CA LEU A 52 -8.19 6.82 1.76
C LEU A 52 -7.33 7.94 1.17
N VAL A 53 -7.68 8.45 -0.01
CA VAL A 53 -6.98 9.59 -0.64
C VAL A 53 -7.12 10.85 0.20
N GLU A 54 -8.32 11.14 0.71
CA GLU A 54 -8.56 12.28 1.60
C GLU A 54 -7.70 12.22 2.86
N LEU A 55 -7.64 11.06 3.52
CA LEU A 55 -6.80 10.85 4.70
C LEU A 55 -5.30 10.99 4.40
N ALA A 56 -4.87 10.65 3.19
CA ALA A 56 -3.47 10.70 2.78
C ALA A 56 -3.04 12.08 2.23
N ALA A 57 -3.96 13.01 1.98
CA ALA A 57 -3.70 14.28 1.30
C ALA A 57 -2.68 15.20 2.03
N GLY A 58 -2.47 15.00 3.33
CA GLY A 58 -1.50 15.76 4.14
C GLY A 58 -0.05 15.24 4.09
N TYR A 59 0.21 14.12 3.40
CA TYR A 59 1.53 13.49 3.34
C TYR A 59 2.17 13.70 1.97
N ASP A 60 3.49 13.83 1.96
CA ASP A 60 4.29 13.84 0.72
C ASP A 60 4.48 12.42 0.20
N CYS A 61 3.38 11.81 -0.23
CA CYS A 61 3.33 10.45 -0.76
C CYS A 61 2.54 10.44 -2.06
N GLN A 62 3.15 9.95 -3.13
CA GLN A 62 2.48 9.83 -4.44
C GLN A 62 1.49 8.67 -4.42
N ILE A 63 0.23 8.93 -4.76
CA ILE A 63 -0.83 7.92 -4.70
C ILE A 63 -1.20 7.46 -6.11
N THR A 64 -1.24 6.13 -6.30
CA THR A 64 -1.82 5.50 -7.49
C THR A 64 -2.96 4.59 -7.08
N ILE A 65 -4.11 4.73 -7.72
CA ILE A 65 -5.29 3.90 -7.45
C ILE A 65 -5.30 2.73 -8.43
N LEU A 66 -5.47 1.52 -7.91
CA LEU A 66 -5.60 0.30 -8.70
C LEU A 66 -6.98 -0.33 -8.47
N ASN A 67 -7.66 -0.64 -9.58
CA ASN A 67 -9.00 -1.26 -9.55
C ASN A 67 -8.94 -2.78 -9.29
N GLN A 68 -7.81 -3.41 -9.59
CA GLN A 68 -7.59 -4.85 -9.47
C GLN A 68 -6.15 -5.11 -8.99
N SER A 69 -5.93 -6.29 -8.40
CA SER A 69 -4.62 -6.73 -7.92
C SER A 69 -3.67 -7.18 -9.02
N GLU A 70 -4.18 -7.52 -10.19
CA GLU A 70 -3.37 -7.91 -11.33
C GLU A 70 -2.46 -6.75 -11.76
N GLY A 71 -1.15 -7.01 -11.90
CA GLY A 71 -0.15 -5.99 -12.24
C GLY A 71 0.28 -5.08 -11.08
N SER A 72 -0.36 -5.15 -9.91
CA SER A 72 -0.02 -4.30 -8.76
C SER A 72 1.39 -4.56 -8.23
N TYR A 73 1.83 -5.82 -8.20
CA TYR A 73 3.17 -6.19 -7.77
C TYR A 73 4.25 -5.70 -8.74
N GLU A 74 4.01 -5.82 -10.05
CA GLU A 74 4.89 -5.33 -11.10
C GLU A 74 5.07 -3.82 -11.02
N LEU A 75 3.96 -3.09 -10.84
CA LEU A 75 3.98 -1.65 -10.69
C LEU A 75 4.71 -1.23 -9.40
N ALA A 76 4.42 -1.91 -8.29
CA ALA A 76 5.11 -1.67 -7.03
C ALA A 76 6.61 -1.88 -7.15
N ARG A 77 7.02 -2.96 -7.85
CA ARG A 77 8.43 -3.26 -8.14
C ARG A 77 9.08 -2.21 -9.03
N GLN A 78 8.38 -1.69 -10.04
CA GLN A 78 8.90 -0.61 -10.87
C GLN A 78 9.13 0.67 -10.06
N PHE A 79 8.19 1.03 -9.17
CA PHE A 79 8.31 2.22 -8.32
C PHE A 79 9.36 2.06 -7.22
N ALA A 80 9.51 0.86 -6.65
CA ALA A 80 10.51 0.60 -5.63
C ALA A 80 11.93 0.62 -6.21
N GLY A 81 12.09 0.11 -7.44
CA GLY A 81 13.39 -0.09 -8.05
C GLY A 81 14.12 -1.34 -7.52
N PRO A 82 15.37 -1.58 -7.97
CA PRO A 82 16.09 -2.83 -7.69
C PRO A 82 16.44 -3.02 -6.21
N GLU A 83 16.71 -1.92 -5.49
CA GLU A 83 17.08 -1.90 -4.07
C GLU A 83 15.94 -1.36 -3.18
N GLY A 84 14.74 -1.22 -3.74
CA GLY A 84 13.59 -0.69 -3.01
C GLY A 84 12.82 -1.76 -2.24
N VAL A 85 11.94 -1.28 -1.36
CA VAL A 85 11.09 -2.11 -0.53
C VAL A 85 9.64 -1.97 -0.98
N ILE A 86 8.96 -3.10 -1.17
CA ILE A 86 7.52 -3.15 -1.34
C ILE A 86 6.91 -3.63 -0.02
N LEU A 87 6.10 -2.79 0.63
CA LEU A 87 5.37 -3.14 1.84
C LEU A 87 3.89 -3.33 1.50
N VAL A 88 3.40 -4.57 1.58
CA VAL A 88 1.97 -4.88 1.45
C VAL A 88 1.35 -4.98 2.83
N THR A 89 0.37 -4.13 3.14
CA THR A 89 -0.23 -4.08 4.48
C THR A 89 -1.65 -3.51 4.47
N GLY A 90 -2.23 -3.31 5.65
CA GLY A 90 -3.55 -2.74 5.86
C GLY A 90 -4.67 -3.77 5.91
N SER A 91 -4.58 -4.87 5.16
CA SER A 91 -5.59 -5.92 5.11
C SER A 91 -4.97 -7.30 4.91
N LEU A 92 -5.39 -8.28 5.72
CA LEU A 92 -4.96 -9.68 5.54
C LEU A 92 -5.47 -10.27 4.23
N TYR A 93 -6.63 -9.82 3.74
CA TYR A 93 -7.14 -10.23 2.42
C TYR A 93 -6.22 -9.74 1.31
N LEU A 94 -5.85 -8.46 1.34
CA LEU A 94 -4.93 -7.88 0.37
C LEU A 94 -3.56 -8.57 0.41
N VAL A 95 -3.00 -8.76 1.61
CA VAL A 95 -1.72 -9.47 1.78
C VAL A 95 -1.80 -10.89 1.22
N GLY A 96 -2.89 -11.61 1.49
CA GLY A 96 -3.09 -12.97 0.95
C GLY A 96 -3.21 -13.01 -0.58
N GLU A 97 -3.93 -12.05 -1.16
CA GLU A 97 -4.11 -11.90 -2.59
C GLU A 97 -2.77 -11.60 -3.29
N ILE A 98 -2.03 -10.58 -2.83
CA ILE A 98 -0.73 -10.22 -3.40
C ILE A 98 0.30 -11.33 -3.21
N ARG A 99 0.30 -12.01 -2.06
CA ARG A 99 1.17 -13.17 -1.82
C ARG A 99 0.89 -14.29 -2.84
N THR A 100 -0.38 -14.54 -3.17
CA THR A 100 -0.75 -15.55 -4.16
C THR A 100 -0.22 -15.20 -5.54
N LEU A 101 -0.38 -13.94 -5.97
CA LEU A 101 0.18 -13.43 -7.23
C LEU A 101 1.70 -13.52 -7.25
N TRP A 102 2.36 -13.24 -6.12
CA TRP A 102 3.81 -13.35 -6.02
C TRP A 102 4.31 -14.80 -6.15
N CYS A 103 3.65 -15.77 -5.50
CA CYS A 103 4.03 -17.18 -5.58
C CYS A 103 3.81 -17.83 -6.95
N GLN A 104 3.06 -17.20 -7.86
CA GLN A 104 2.80 -17.71 -9.21
C GLN A 104 3.86 -17.26 -10.23
N LYS A 105 4.84 -16.45 -9.81
CA LYS A 105 6.00 -16.02 -10.61
C LYS A 105 7.21 -16.89 -10.34
#